data_AF-A0A1B6GGG5-F1
#
_entry.id   AF-A0A1B6GGG5-F1
#
_cell.length_a   1.000
_cell.length_b   1.000
_cell.length_c   1.000
_cell.angle_alpha   90.00
_cell.angle_beta   90.00
_cell.angle_gamma   90.00
#
_symmetry.space_group_name_H-M   'P 1'
#
loop_
_entity.id
_entity.type
_entity.pdbx_description
1 polymer ?
#
loop_
_entity_poly.entity_id
_entity_poly.type
_entity_poly.pdbx_seq_one_letter_code
_entity_poly.pdbx_strand_id
1 'polypeptide(L)'
;ERSFHTILNIIRCTVCLKPARPTIHQCAAGHLVCEECEVEVNECPDCKQPFSSTELPLYISQILEAFPKRCKFSNCEVFLINDDEHEEWCGFQSSRCRIVNCGRYVPNRDLVSHIQRKHSSQLIVEGKGTLSVPQDAETKHKFAISV
;
A
#
# COMPACT_ATOMS: atom_id res chain seq x y z
N GLU A 1 4.97 11.61 18.60
CA GLU A 1 3.80 11.14 17.83
C GLU A 1 2.83 12.25 17.42
N ARG A 2 2.29 13.05 18.36
CA ARG A 2 1.34 14.14 18.04
C ARG A 2 1.83 15.12 16.96
N SER A 3 3.07 15.60 17.05
CA SER A 3 3.64 16.56 16.09
C SER A 3 3.70 16.01 14.66
N PHE A 4 3.97 14.72 14.51
CA PHE A 4 4.03 14.06 13.20
C PHE A 4 2.66 14.07 12.51
N HIS A 5 1.61 13.67 13.23
CA HIS A 5 0.25 13.74 12.71
C HIS A 5 -0.21 15.17 12.41
N THR A 6 0.15 16.13 13.28
CA THR A 6 -0.15 17.54 13.02
C THR A 6 0.47 18.00 11.71
N ILE A 7 1.74 17.69 11.47
CA ILE A 7 2.40 18.11 10.23
C ILE A 7 1.79 17.40 9.01
N LEU A 8 1.52 16.10 9.09
CA LEU A 8 0.81 15.37 8.02
C LEU A 8 -0.54 16.02 7.65
N ASN A 9 -1.26 16.56 8.64
CA ASN A 9 -2.51 17.28 8.41
C ASN A 9 -2.29 18.67 7.80
N ILE A 10 -1.18 19.34 8.12
CA ILE A 10 -0.82 20.63 7.50
C ILE A 10 -0.50 20.42 6.01
N ILE A 11 0.22 19.35 5.67
CA ILE A 11 0.65 19.07 4.30
C ILE A 11 -0.35 18.21 3.50
N ARG A 12 -1.60 18.11 3.92
CA ARG A 12 -2.60 17.27 3.24
C ARG A 12 -3.20 17.98 2.03
N CYS A 13 -3.54 17.21 1.00
CA CYS A 13 -4.37 17.66 -0.11
C CYS A 13 -5.78 17.99 0.40
N THR A 14 -6.31 19.14 0.01
CA THR A 14 -7.66 19.60 0.38
C THR A 14 -8.80 18.78 -0.22
N VAL A 15 -8.51 18.01 -1.27
CA VAL A 15 -9.50 17.16 -1.96
C VAL A 15 -9.52 15.75 -1.37
N CYS A 16 -8.40 15.01 -1.47
CA CYS A 16 -8.35 13.61 -1.03
C CYS A 16 -8.00 13.43 0.46
N LEU A 17 -7.64 14.52 1.16
CA LEU A 17 -7.25 14.55 2.57
C LEU A 17 -6.04 13.68 2.93
N LYS A 18 -5.29 13.21 1.94
CA LYS A 18 -4.04 12.46 2.11
C LYS A 18 -2.86 13.44 2.13
N PRO A 19 -1.74 13.10 2.82
CA PRO A 19 -0.50 13.86 2.72
C PRO A 19 -0.08 14.02 1.27
N ALA A 20 0.11 15.26 0.83
CA ALA A 20 0.36 15.59 -0.57
C ALA A 20 1.82 15.25 -0.96
N ARG A 21 2.04 14.62 -2.12
CA ARG A 21 3.37 14.23 -2.67
C ARG A 21 3.27 13.97 -4.18
N PRO A 22 4.40 13.97 -4.92
CA PRO A 22 5.53 14.90 -4.90
C PRO A 22 5.28 16.14 -5.80
N THR A 23 4.37 15.99 -6.77
CA THR A 23 3.82 17.02 -7.66
C THR A 23 2.58 17.60 -7.01
N ILE A 24 2.73 18.75 -6.38
CA ILE A 24 1.64 19.41 -5.66
C ILE A 24 1.60 20.88 -6.07
N HIS A 25 0.43 21.50 -5.89
CA HIS A 25 0.19 22.91 -6.16
C HIS A 25 -0.47 23.55 -4.95
N GLN A 26 -0.37 24.87 -4.86
CA GLN A 26 -1.01 25.64 -3.80
C GLN A 26 -1.98 26.67 -4.37
N CYS A 27 -3.08 26.92 -3.67
CA CYS A 27 -3.93 28.07 -3.97
C CYS A 27 -3.31 29.37 -3.46
N ALA A 28 -3.86 30.51 -3.85
CA ALA A 28 -3.40 31.83 -3.39
C ALA A 28 -3.40 32.01 -1.85
N ALA A 29 -4.18 31.20 -1.12
CA ALA A 29 -4.22 31.19 0.35
C ALA A 29 -3.31 30.14 1.01
N GLY A 30 -2.55 29.35 0.24
CA GLY A 30 -1.58 28.37 0.75
C GLY A 30 -2.13 26.96 1.00
N HIS A 31 -3.39 26.66 0.67
CA HIS A 31 -3.90 25.29 0.71
C HIS A 31 -3.36 24.43 -0.44
N LEU A 32 -3.06 23.16 -0.14
CA LEU A 32 -2.41 22.24 -1.08
C LEU A 32 -3.40 21.38 -1.86
N VAL A 33 -3.04 21.03 -3.09
CA VAL A 33 -3.69 20.02 -3.94
C VAL A 33 -2.62 19.12 -4.55
N CYS A 34 -2.87 17.81 -4.64
CA CYS A 34 -1.97 16.89 -5.36
C CYS A 34 -2.33 16.84 -6.85
N GLU A 35 -1.35 16.49 -7.68
CA GLU A 35 -1.50 16.39 -9.14
C GLU A 35 -2.73 15.58 -9.57
N GLU A 36 -3.01 14.44 -8.92
CA GLU A 36 -4.16 13.61 -9.28
C GLU A 36 -5.50 14.25 -8.93
N CYS A 37 -5.53 15.18 -7.97
CA CYS A 37 -6.75 15.88 -7.59
C CYS A 37 -6.91 17.21 -8.32
N GLU A 38 -5.82 17.85 -8.75
CA GLU A 38 -5.85 19.14 -9.44
C GLU A 38 -6.63 19.06 -10.75
N VAL A 39 -6.53 17.95 -11.48
CA VAL A 39 -7.29 17.73 -12.73
C VAL A 39 -8.81 17.73 -12.53
N GLU A 40 -9.28 17.48 -11.31
CA GLU A 40 -10.71 17.39 -10.97
C GLU A 40 -11.28 18.70 -10.40
N VAL A 41 -10.44 19.71 -10.10
CA VAL A 41 -10.88 20.94 -9.43
C VAL A 41 -10.29 22.19 -10.06
N ASN A 42 -11.13 23.21 -10.30
CA ASN A 42 -10.68 24.51 -10.84
C ASN A 42 -10.33 25.53 -9.75
N GLU A 43 -10.78 25.31 -8.52
CA GLU A 43 -10.60 26.21 -7.38
C GLU A 43 -10.49 25.43 -6.08
N CYS A 44 -9.87 26.04 -5.07
CA CYS A 44 -9.70 25.41 -3.76
C CYS A 44 -11.07 25.15 -3.09
N PRO A 45 -11.37 23.90 -2.67
CA PRO A 45 -12.64 23.59 -2.03
C PRO A 45 -12.84 24.33 -0.70
N ASP A 46 -11.75 24.61 0.02
CA ASP A 46 -11.77 25.24 1.34
C ASP A 46 -11.92 26.77 1.30
N CYS A 47 -11.28 27.45 0.33
CA CYS A 47 -11.24 28.92 0.30
C CYS A 47 -11.66 29.57 -1.03
N LYS A 48 -12.02 28.78 -2.04
CA LYS A 48 -12.50 29.24 -3.36
C LYS A 48 -11.48 30.07 -4.16
N GLN A 49 -10.21 30.08 -3.72
CA GLN A 49 -9.12 30.72 -4.47
C GLN A 49 -8.62 29.79 -5.58
N PRO A 50 -8.16 30.35 -6.72
CA PRO A 50 -7.58 29.54 -7.80
C PRO A 50 -6.30 28.87 -7.32
N PHE A 51 -6.02 27.69 -7.86
CA PHE A 51 -4.71 27.05 -7.74
C PHE A 51 -3.71 27.74 -8.66
N SER A 52 -2.49 27.99 -8.15
CA SER A 52 -1.41 28.51 -8.99
C SER A 52 -0.66 27.34 -9.62
N SER A 53 -0.40 27.41 -10.92
CA SER A 53 0.49 26.48 -11.62
C SER A 53 1.98 26.72 -11.31
N THR A 54 2.29 27.67 -10.41
CA THR A 54 3.66 27.99 -10.00
C THR A 54 4.21 26.89 -9.08
N GLU A 55 5.51 26.62 -9.22
CA GLU A 55 6.25 25.73 -8.32
C GLU A 55 6.08 26.14 -6.86
N LEU A 56 6.00 25.16 -5.96
CA LEU A 56 5.89 25.46 -4.54
C LEU A 56 7.13 26.17 -3.99
N PRO A 57 6.96 26.93 -2.90
CA PRO A 57 8.09 27.42 -2.15
C PRO A 57 9.02 26.26 -1.74
N LEU A 58 10.33 26.43 -1.98
CA LEU A 58 11.37 25.41 -1.75
C LEU A 58 11.27 24.73 -0.37
N TYR A 59 10.98 25.49 0.67
CA TYR A 59 10.88 24.95 2.03
C TYR A 59 9.72 23.96 2.20
N ILE A 60 8.60 24.14 1.48
CA ILE A 60 7.50 23.16 1.51
C ILE A 60 7.94 21.88 0.80
N SER A 61 8.57 22.00 -0.37
CA SER A 61 9.10 20.83 -1.10
C SER A 61 10.08 20.03 -0.24
N GLN A 62 11.02 20.71 0.44
CA GLN A 62 11.95 20.07 1.37
C GLN A 62 11.26 19.39 2.56
N ILE A 63 10.21 20.00 3.13
CA ILE A 63 9.41 19.36 4.19
C ILE A 63 8.75 18.09 3.65
N LEU A 64 8.12 18.15 2.47
CA LEU A 64 7.48 16.99 1.86
C LEU A 64 8.48 15.85 1.60
N GLU A 65 9.66 16.17 1.07
CA GLU A 65 10.73 15.20 0.82
C GLU A 65 11.24 14.55 2.11
N ALA A 66 11.34 15.32 3.20
CA ALA A 66 11.82 14.81 4.49
C ALA A 66 10.83 13.88 5.20
N PHE A 67 9.53 13.96 4.90
CA PHE A 67 8.57 13.04 5.50
C PHE A 67 8.69 11.64 4.87
N PRO A 68 8.47 10.55 5.62
CA PRO A 68 8.42 9.21 5.06
C PRO A 68 7.19 9.04 4.15
N LYS A 69 7.35 8.30 3.06
CA LYS A 69 6.25 8.00 2.11
C LYS A 69 5.29 7.00 2.76
N ARG A 70 4.01 7.01 2.41
CA ARG A 70 3.12 5.89 2.76
C ARG A 70 3.35 4.75 1.78
N CYS A 71 3.12 3.53 2.25
CA CYS A 71 3.00 2.37 1.37
C CYS A 71 1.99 2.65 0.23
N LYS A 72 2.33 2.28 -1.02
CA LYS A 72 1.44 2.46 -2.17
C LYS A 72 0.11 1.70 -2.08
N PHE A 73 0.05 0.64 -1.28
CA PHE A 73 -1.19 -0.14 -1.12
C PHE A 73 -2.13 0.60 -0.17
N SER A 74 -3.27 1.05 -0.69
CA SER A 74 -4.20 1.97 -0.01
C SER A 74 -4.70 1.52 1.37
N ASN A 75 -4.74 0.21 1.62
CA ASN A 75 -5.16 -0.36 2.91
C ASN A 75 -4.00 -0.52 3.91
N CYS A 76 -2.77 -0.22 3.50
CA CYS A 76 -1.59 -0.24 4.36
C CYS A 76 -1.33 1.16 4.92
N GLU A 77 -1.26 1.27 6.26
CA GLU A 77 -1.02 2.54 6.95
C GLU A 77 0.46 2.77 7.29
N VAL A 78 1.35 1.87 6.86
CA VAL A 78 2.79 1.94 7.14
C VAL A 78 3.44 3.08 6.36
N PHE A 79 4.31 3.81 7.06
CA PHE A 79 5.21 4.80 6.47
C PHE A 79 6.57 4.15 6.19
N LEU A 80 7.02 4.27 4.94
CA LEU A 80 8.29 3.75 4.42
C LEU A 80 9.42 4.71 4.83
N ILE A 81 10.38 4.20 5.58
CA ILE A 81 11.59 4.92 5.96
C ILE A 81 12.73 4.35 5.12
N ASN A 82 13.22 5.11 4.14
CA ASN A 82 14.35 4.78 3.24
C ASN A 82 14.16 3.51 2.37
N ASP A 83 13.53 3.63 1.20
CA ASP A 83 13.39 2.56 0.17
C ASP A 83 13.17 1.15 0.76
N ASP A 84 12.24 1.10 1.71
CA ASP A 84 11.91 -0.09 2.50
C ASP A 84 11.33 -1.19 1.58
N GLU A 85 11.85 -2.42 1.72
CA GLU A 85 11.34 -3.64 1.08
C GLU A 85 9.89 -3.96 1.49
N HIS A 86 9.30 -3.20 2.42
CA HIS A 86 7.90 -3.29 2.82
C HIS A 86 6.96 -3.43 1.62
N GLU A 87 7.16 -2.69 0.53
CA GLU A 87 6.26 -2.79 -0.63
C GLU A 87 6.36 -4.11 -1.38
N GLU A 88 7.43 -4.87 -1.24
CA GLU A 88 7.59 -6.23 -1.80
C GLU A 88 6.89 -7.27 -0.94
N TRP A 89 6.88 -7.06 0.38
CA TRP A 89 6.34 -7.99 1.37
C TRP A 89 5.03 -7.51 2.00
N CYS A 90 4.43 -6.44 1.46
CA CYS A 90 3.26 -5.83 2.06
C CYS A 90 2.13 -6.84 2.14
N GLY A 91 1.52 -7.00 3.31
CA GLY A 91 0.38 -7.90 3.49
C GLY A 91 -0.80 -7.56 2.57
N PHE A 92 -0.95 -6.29 2.18
CA PHE A 92 -2.00 -5.81 1.29
C PHE A 92 -1.67 -5.96 -0.20
N GLN A 93 -0.42 -6.26 -0.55
CA GLN A 93 -0.08 -6.66 -1.91
C GLN A 93 -0.76 -7.99 -2.22
N SER A 94 -1.34 -8.10 -3.42
CA SER A 94 -1.91 -9.36 -3.89
C SER A 94 -0.89 -10.14 -4.70
N SER A 95 -0.72 -11.41 -4.37
CA SER A 95 0.15 -12.34 -5.09
C SER A 95 -0.66 -13.47 -5.69
N ARG A 96 -0.19 -13.96 -6.84
CA ARG A 96 -0.78 -15.13 -7.51
C ARG A 96 -0.43 -16.39 -6.70
N CYS A 97 -1.45 -17.12 -6.26
CA CYS A 97 -1.28 -18.45 -5.69
C CYS A 97 -0.65 -19.37 -6.74
N ARG A 98 0.52 -19.95 -6.39
CA ARG A 98 1.34 -20.78 -7.29
C ARG A 98 1.02 -22.27 -7.21
N ILE A 99 0.00 -22.64 -6.44
CA ILE A 99 -0.49 -24.01 -6.37
C ILE A 99 -1.18 -24.38 -7.70
N VAL A 100 -0.88 -25.57 -8.22
CA VAL A 100 -1.41 -26.08 -9.49
C VAL A 100 -2.94 -25.95 -9.53
N ASN A 101 -3.47 -25.47 -10.64
CA ASN A 101 -4.90 -25.24 -10.89
C ASN A 101 -5.59 -24.20 -9.97
N CYS A 102 -4.86 -23.39 -9.21
CA CYS A 102 -5.45 -22.28 -8.46
C CYS A 102 -5.38 -20.95 -9.23
N GLY A 103 -4.17 -20.41 -9.39
CA GLY A 103 -3.91 -19.16 -10.10
C GLY A 103 -4.61 -17.91 -9.55
N ARG A 104 -5.33 -17.98 -8.41
CA ARG A 104 -6.02 -16.83 -7.82
C ARG A 104 -5.03 -15.81 -7.26
N TYR A 105 -5.34 -14.54 -7.44
CA TYR A 105 -4.70 -13.45 -6.72
C TYR A 105 -5.36 -13.28 -5.36
N VAL A 106 -4.56 -13.31 -4.31
CA VAL A 106 -5.01 -13.10 -2.93
C VAL A 106 -4.04 -12.15 -2.22
N PRO A 107 -4.52 -11.31 -1.28
CA PRO A 107 -3.63 -10.53 -0.43
C PRO A 107 -2.63 -11.43 0.28
N ASN A 108 -1.38 -11.00 0.37
CA ASN A 108 -0.29 -11.75 1.01
C ASN A 108 -0.65 -12.17 2.44
N ARG A 109 -1.29 -11.27 3.20
CA ARG A 109 -1.77 -11.56 4.57
C ARG A 109 -2.79 -12.70 4.65
N ASP A 110 -3.53 -12.94 3.56
CA ASP A 110 -4.58 -13.94 3.50
C ASP A 110 -4.11 -15.22 2.79
N LEU A 111 -2.91 -15.23 2.20
CA LEU A 111 -2.38 -16.32 1.39
C LEU A 111 -2.31 -17.65 2.17
N VAL A 112 -1.85 -17.61 3.43
CA VAL A 112 -1.81 -18.79 4.30
C VAL A 112 -3.22 -19.36 4.52
N SER A 113 -4.19 -18.50 4.83
CA SER A 113 -5.58 -18.92 5.03
C SER A 113 -6.22 -19.47 3.76
N HIS A 114 -5.88 -18.89 2.60
CA HIS A 114 -6.30 -19.37 1.30
C HIS A 114 -5.78 -20.78 1.03
N ILE A 115 -4.49 -21.02 1.28
CA ILE A 115 -3.85 -22.34 1.14
C ILE A 115 -4.52 -23.35 2.06
N GLN A 116 -4.67 -23.04 3.34
CA GLN A 116 -5.29 -23.93 4.32
C GLN A 116 -6.73 -24.31 3.97
N ARG A 117 -7.50 -23.41 3.36
CA ARG A 117 -8.92 -23.64 3.06
C ARG A 117 -9.19 -24.24 1.69
N LYS A 118 -8.33 -23.96 0.69
CA LYS A 118 -8.55 -24.35 -0.71
C LYS A 118 -7.57 -25.40 -1.20
N HIS A 119 -6.47 -25.62 -0.48
CA HIS A 119 -5.39 -26.53 -0.84
C HIS A 119 -4.95 -27.40 0.34
N SER A 120 -5.85 -27.69 1.29
CA SER A 120 -5.57 -28.46 2.50
C SER A 120 -4.98 -29.85 2.25
N SER A 121 -5.22 -30.43 1.07
CA SER A 121 -4.72 -31.76 0.67
C SER A 121 -3.58 -31.72 -0.34
N GLN A 122 -2.99 -30.55 -0.62
CA GLN A 122 -1.95 -30.39 -1.63
C GLN A 122 -0.59 -30.13 -0.97
N LEU A 123 0.44 -30.91 -1.33
CA LEU A 123 1.79 -30.75 -0.79
C LEU A 123 2.52 -29.62 -1.50
N ILE A 124 3.00 -28.63 -0.73
CA ILE A 124 3.92 -27.61 -1.23
C ILE A 124 5.33 -28.21 -1.16
N VAL A 125 5.89 -28.60 -2.31
CA VAL A 125 7.30 -28.98 -2.41
C VAL A 125 8.11 -27.71 -2.67
N GLU A 126 9.07 -27.41 -1.80
CA GLU A 126 10.06 -26.36 -2.08
C GLU A 126 10.85 -26.74 -3.34
N GLY A 127 10.56 -26.06 -4.45
CA GLY A 127 11.19 -26.29 -5.74
C GLY A 127 10.18 -26.59 -6.86
N LYS A 128 9.75 -25.54 -7.55
CA LYS A 128 9.16 -25.53 -8.91
C LYS A 128 8.00 -26.51 -9.27
N GLY A 129 7.37 -27.20 -8.32
CA GLY A 129 6.17 -27.99 -8.62
C GLY A 129 5.40 -28.43 -7.39
N THR A 130 4.06 -28.29 -7.41
CA THR A 130 3.17 -28.90 -6.40
C THR A 130 2.68 -30.25 -6.90
N LEU A 131 2.80 -31.29 -6.08
CA LEU A 131 2.26 -32.62 -6.36
C LEU A 131 0.84 -32.72 -5.78
N SER A 132 -0.13 -33.01 -6.63
CA SER A 132 -1.50 -33.35 -6.21
C SER A 132 -1.48 -34.72 -5.55
N VAL A 133 -1.78 -34.81 -4.26
CA VAL A 133 -1.95 -36.12 -3.60
C VAL A 133 -3.38 -36.61 -3.88
N PRO A 134 -3.56 -37.83 -4.41
CA PRO A 134 -4.88 -38.45 -4.52
C PRO A 134 -5.50 -38.59 -3.13
N GLN A 135 -6.81 -38.34 -2.99
CA GLN A 135 -7.51 -38.32 -1.70
C GLN A 135 -7.67 -39.70 -1.03
N ASP A 136 -6.96 -40.73 -1.49
CA ASP A 136 -7.19 -42.13 -1.14
C ASP A 136 -5.93 -42.77 -0.54
N ALA A 137 -5.34 -42.14 0.48
CA ALA A 137 -4.36 -42.83 1.33
C ALA A 137 -4.37 -42.22 2.73
N GLU A 138 -4.88 -42.99 3.69
CA GLU A 138 -4.74 -42.74 5.12
C GLU A 138 -3.26 -42.72 5.52
N THR A 139 -2.59 -41.57 5.44
CA THR A 139 -1.25 -41.45 6.02
C THR A 139 -1.21 -40.31 7.01
N LYS A 140 -1.35 -40.69 8.28
CA LYS A 140 -1.10 -39.86 9.46
C LYS A 140 0.35 -39.36 9.44
N HIS A 141 0.60 -38.17 8.91
CA HIS A 141 1.83 -37.44 9.20
C HIS A 141 1.52 -36.10 9.85
N LYS A 142 1.63 -36.10 11.18
CA LYS A 142 1.74 -34.90 11.99
C LYS A 142 3.06 -34.23 11.63
N PHE A 143 3.04 -33.09 10.95
CA PHE A 143 4.19 -32.21 10.92
C PHE A 143 4.06 -31.23 12.08
N ALA A 144 4.94 -31.41 13.07
CA ALA A 144 5.14 -30.43 14.12
C ALA A 144 5.83 -29.21 13.50
N ILE A 145 5.14 -28.06 13.54
CA ILE A 145 5.76 -26.77 13.28
C ILE A 145 6.27 -26.30 14.63
N SER A 146 7.57 -26.44 14.87
CA SER A 146 8.21 -25.78 16.01
C SER A 146 8.37 -24.30 15.68
N VAL A 147 7.83 -23.46 16.58
CA VAL A 147 7.88 -21.99 16.57
C VAL A 147 9.28 -21.48 16.81
#